data_AF-A0AAV4IH97-F1
#
_entry.id   AF-A0AAV4IH97-F1
#
_cell.length_a   1.000
_cell.length_b   1.000
_cell.length_c   1.000
_cell.angle_alpha   90.00
_cell.angle_beta   90.00
_cell.angle_gamma   90.00
#
_symmetry.space_group_name_H-M   'P 1'
#
loop_
_entity.id
_entity.type
_entity.pdbx_description
1 polymer ?
#
loop_
_entity_poly.entity_id
_entity_poly.type
_entity_poly.pdbx_seq_one_letter_code
_entity_poly.pdbx_strand_id
1 'polypeptide(L)'
;MSIETVALKLPTFWTTCPSAWFAQTEAQFALRGITADETKYYHVVAALDAATASRSLAVISSPPPTCKYNTIKSFLTDAYGLSEAEKAATLLDIKEQGDRKPSEVMDEMLALLGDHRPCFLFRHIFLRLLPEAIRAPLANSSHNSDYRALAKEADNLYNFLTPIGTCRRQLPLYRINLWRLW
;
A
#
# COMPACT_ATOMS: atom_id res chain seq x y z
N MET A 1 -43.61 -3.74 14.05
CA MET A 1 -42.49 -3.23 13.24
C MET A 1 -41.39 -4.28 13.30
N SER A 2 -41.17 -5.04 12.23
CA SER A 2 -40.08 -6.01 12.17
C SER A 2 -38.77 -5.25 12.00
N ILE A 3 -37.93 -5.25 13.03
CA ILE A 3 -36.56 -4.79 12.92
C ILE A 3 -35.84 -5.91 12.20
N GLU A 4 -35.69 -5.80 10.88
CA GLU A 4 -34.73 -6.62 10.14
C GLU A 4 -33.34 -6.21 10.60
N THR A 5 -32.81 -6.89 11.62
CA THR A 5 -31.42 -6.81 11.99
C THR A 5 -30.62 -7.41 10.83
N VAL A 6 -30.24 -6.59 9.86
CA VAL A 6 -29.33 -7.03 8.81
C VAL A 6 -28.02 -7.39 9.49
N ALA A 7 -27.81 -8.70 9.71
CA ALA A 7 -26.65 -9.24 10.38
C ALA A 7 -25.39 -8.77 9.64
N LEU A 8 -24.62 -7.89 10.27
CA LEU A 8 -23.36 -7.43 9.72
C LEU A 8 -22.36 -8.59 9.78
N LYS A 9 -22.14 -9.24 8.64
CA LYS A 9 -21.12 -10.27 8.48
C LYS A 9 -19.85 -9.63 7.96
N LEU A 10 -18.89 -9.42 8.85
CA LEU A 10 -17.56 -8.94 8.48
C LEU A 10 -16.75 -10.06 7.83
N PRO A 11 -15.85 -9.73 6.88
CA PRO A 11 -14.87 -10.69 6.38
C PRO A 11 -13.89 -11.06 7.50
N THR A 12 -13.30 -12.25 7.40
CA THR A 12 -12.22 -12.68 8.31
C THR A 12 -11.08 -11.67 8.31
N PHE A 13 -10.51 -11.41 9.48
CA PHE A 13 -9.42 -10.45 9.66
C PHE A 13 -8.22 -10.73 8.75
N TRP A 14 -7.65 -9.66 8.16
CA TRP A 14 -6.49 -9.75 7.27
C TRP A 14 -5.21 -9.42 8.01
N THR A 15 -4.42 -10.46 8.33
CA THR A 15 -3.11 -10.30 8.97
C THR A 15 -2.06 -9.67 8.06
N THR A 16 -2.25 -9.74 6.73
CA THR A 16 -1.33 -9.14 5.75
C THR A 16 -1.52 -7.62 5.59
N CYS A 17 -2.71 -7.11 5.83
CA CYS A 17 -3.01 -5.68 5.75
C CYS A 17 -4.12 -5.28 6.74
N PRO A 18 -3.79 -5.17 8.04
CA PRO A 18 -4.76 -4.83 9.08
C PRO A 18 -5.44 -3.47 8.86
N SER A 19 -4.67 -2.48 8.41
CA SER A 19 -5.15 -1.11 8.20
C SER A 19 -6.26 -1.05 7.15
N ALA A 20 -6.08 -1.73 6.01
CA ALA A 20 -7.10 -1.80 4.96
C ALA A 20 -8.37 -2.51 5.43
N TRP A 21 -8.23 -3.60 6.20
CA TRP A 21 -9.36 -4.33 6.76
C TRP A 21 -10.17 -3.46 7.74
N PHE A 22 -9.50 -2.70 8.61
CA PHE A 22 -10.18 -1.77 9.52
C PHE A 22 -10.88 -0.64 8.77
N ALA A 23 -10.26 -0.06 7.74
CA ALA A 23 -10.89 0.98 6.92
C ALA A 23 -12.18 0.45 6.24
N GLN A 24 -12.16 -0.77 5.73
CA GLN A 24 -13.33 -1.41 5.13
C GLN A 24 -14.42 -1.69 6.17
N THR A 25 -14.03 -2.21 7.33
CA THR A 25 -14.95 -2.53 8.44
C THR A 25 -15.61 -1.27 9.01
N GLU A 26 -14.86 -0.17 9.13
CA GLU A 26 -15.39 1.12 9.59
C GLU A 26 -16.38 1.72 8.60
N ALA A 27 -16.14 1.58 7.29
CA ALA A 27 -17.12 1.95 6.28
C ALA A 27 -18.43 1.15 6.42
N GLN A 28 -18.34 -0.16 6.71
CA GLN A 28 -19.52 -0.99 6.96
C GLN A 28 -20.27 -0.57 8.23
N PHE A 29 -19.55 -0.23 9.30
CA PHE A 29 -20.17 0.31 10.51
C PHE A 29 -20.90 1.63 10.23
N ALA A 30 -20.28 2.54 9.48
CA ALA A 30 -20.87 3.82 9.12
C ALA A 30 -22.17 3.64 8.30
N LEU A 31 -22.15 2.75 7.29
CA LEU A 31 -23.32 2.46 6.45
C LEU A 31 -24.49 1.87 7.24
N ARG A 32 -24.23 1.18 8.36
CA ARG A 32 -25.24 0.53 9.21
C ARG A 32 -25.59 1.34 10.46
N GLY A 33 -25.01 2.53 10.63
CA GLY A 33 -25.24 3.36 11.82
C GLY A 33 -24.68 2.77 13.11
N ILE A 34 -23.69 1.87 13.04
CA ILE A 34 -23.06 1.27 14.22
C ILE A 34 -22.04 2.25 14.78
N THR A 35 -22.45 2.99 15.81
CA THR A 35 -21.61 4.02 16.45
C THR A 35 -21.05 3.58 17.79
N ALA A 36 -21.74 2.68 18.49
CA ALA A 36 -21.36 2.21 19.81
C ALA A 36 -20.03 1.43 19.79
N ASP A 37 -19.06 1.87 20.60
CA ASP A 37 -17.73 1.28 20.74
C ASP A 37 -17.79 -0.22 21.07
N GLU A 38 -18.66 -0.59 21.99
CA GLU A 38 -18.86 -1.97 22.42
C GLU A 38 -19.40 -2.86 21.29
N THR A 39 -20.38 -2.38 20.51
CA THR A 39 -20.91 -3.12 19.37
C THR A 39 -19.83 -3.33 18.30
N LYS A 40 -19.02 -2.30 17.99
CA LYS A 40 -17.90 -2.41 17.06
C LYS A 40 -16.88 -3.44 17.55
N TYR A 41 -16.53 -3.40 18.84
CA TYR A 41 -15.61 -4.35 19.45
C TYR A 41 -16.09 -5.80 19.27
N TYR A 42 -17.35 -6.11 19.57
CA TYR A 42 -17.88 -7.46 19.39
C TYR A 42 -17.89 -7.92 17.93
N HIS A 43 -18.17 -7.03 16.98
CA HIS A 43 -18.07 -7.36 15.56
C HIS A 43 -16.62 -7.70 15.15
N VAL A 44 -15.63 -6.94 15.64
CA VAL A 44 -14.22 -7.23 15.36
C VAL A 44 -13.82 -8.57 15.95
N VAL A 45 -14.14 -8.85 17.22
CA VAL A 45 -13.84 -10.13 17.87
C VAL A 45 -14.46 -11.31 17.12
N ALA A 46 -15.70 -11.16 16.64
CA ALA A 46 -16.38 -12.18 15.85
C ALA A 46 -15.75 -12.42 14.46
N ALA A 47 -14.96 -11.48 13.94
CA ALA A 47 -14.30 -11.57 12.65
C ALA A 47 -12.87 -12.13 12.73
N LEU A 48 -12.32 -12.35 13.92
CA LEU A 48 -11.00 -12.93 14.12
C LEU A 48 -11.02 -14.44 13.86
N ASP A 49 -10.00 -14.94 13.18
CA ASP A 49 -9.74 -16.37 13.10
C ASP A 49 -9.15 -16.91 14.40
N ALA A 50 -9.15 -18.23 14.58
CA ALA A 50 -8.73 -18.87 15.83
C ALA A 50 -7.27 -18.53 16.21
N ALA A 51 -6.37 -18.39 15.25
CA ALA A 51 -4.97 -18.07 15.52
C ALA A 51 -4.82 -16.63 16.01
N THR A 52 -5.48 -15.69 15.34
CA THR A 52 -5.48 -14.28 15.75
C THR A 52 -6.17 -14.07 17.09
N ALA A 53 -7.34 -14.70 17.31
CA ALA A 53 -8.07 -14.62 18.56
C ALA A 53 -7.22 -15.12 19.74
N SER A 54 -6.51 -16.24 19.56
CA SER A 54 -5.60 -16.81 20.57
C SER A 54 -4.47 -15.85 20.93
N ARG A 55 -3.90 -15.16 19.93
CA ARG A 55 -2.83 -14.17 20.14
C ARG A 55 -3.33 -12.90 20.84
N SER A 56 -4.57 -12.49 20.58
CA SER A 56 -5.23 -11.34 21.23
C SER A 56 -5.99 -11.71 22.52
N LEU A 57 -5.86 -12.94 23.02
CA LEU A 57 -6.68 -13.45 24.13
C LEU A 57 -6.59 -12.59 25.39
N ALA A 58 -5.42 -12.01 25.69
CA ALA A 58 -5.24 -11.12 26.84
C ALA A 58 -6.12 -9.87 26.73
N VAL A 59 -6.21 -9.28 25.52
CA VAL A 59 -7.03 -8.09 25.23
C VAL A 59 -8.52 -8.46 25.16
N ILE A 60 -8.84 -9.68 24.70
CA ILE A 60 -10.23 -10.16 24.63
C ILE A 60 -10.79 -10.53 26.00
N SER A 61 -10.00 -11.20 26.84
CA SER A 61 -10.44 -11.71 28.16
C SER A 61 -10.55 -10.61 29.21
N SER A 62 -9.77 -9.53 29.07
CA SER A 62 -9.78 -8.40 30.00
C SER A 62 -9.83 -7.07 29.24
N PRO A 63 -10.95 -6.77 28.56
CA PRO A 63 -11.08 -5.53 27.81
C PRO A 63 -11.15 -4.32 28.76
N PRO A 64 -10.62 -3.15 28.36
CA PRO A 64 -10.73 -1.94 29.15
C PRO A 64 -12.21 -1.49 29.29
N PRO A 65 -12.55 -0.73 30.35
CA PRO A 65 -13.93 -0.30 30.60
C PRO A 65 -14.46 0.69 29.55
N THR A 66 -13.57 1.40 28.85
CA THR A 66 -13.89 2.35 27.78
C THR A 66 -12.91 2.17 26.62
N CYS A 67 -13.29 2.62 25.42
CA CYS A 67 -12.46 2.57 24.21
C CYS A 67 -12.04 1.15 23.78
N LYS A 68 -12.89 0.15 23.99
CA LYS A 68 -12.61 -1.28 23.68
C LYS A 68 -12.23 -1.45 22.21
N TYR A 69 -12.96 -0.78 21.31
CA TYR A 69 -12.70 -0.86 19.88
C TYR A 69 -11.33 -0.27 19.51
N ASN A 70 -11.00 0.90 20.05
CA ASN A 70 -9.72 1.54 19.76
C ASN A 70 -8.54 0.71 20.29
N THR A 71 -8.67 0.11 21.48
CA THR A 71 -7.63 -0.74 22.08
C THR A 71 -7.38 -2.01 21.27
N ILE A 72 -8.44 -2.72 20.84
CA ILE A 72 -8.24 -3.91 20.00
C ILE A 72 -7.74 -3.54 18.60
N LYS A 73 -8.18 -2.40 18.05
CA LYS A 73 -7.70 -1.88 16.76
C LYS A 73 -6.21 -1.57 16.81
N SER A 74 -5.74 -0.84 17.82
CA SER A 74 -4.32 -0.53 17.97
C SER A 74 -3.52 -1.81 18.17
N PHE A 75 -3.95 -2.70 19.07
CA PHE A 75 -3.26 -3.97 19.31
C PHE A 75 -3.11 -4.82 18.04
N LEU A 76 -4.17 -4.98 17.26
CA LEU A 76 -4.13 -5.78 16.03
C LEU A 76 -3.31 -5.11 14.92
N THR A 77 -3.37 -3.77 14.84
CA THR A 77 -2.57 -3.02 13.87
C THR A 77 -1.08 -3.06 14.22
N ASP A 78 -0.73 -3.03 15.51
CA ASP A 78 0.66 -3.10 15.98
C ASP A 78 1.20 -4.53 15.92
N ALA A 79 0.38 -5.53 16.22
CA ALA A 79 0.80 -6.94 16.24
C ALA A 79 1.00 -7.54 14.85
N TYR A 80 0.27 -7.06 13.84
CA TYR A 80 0.29 -7.58 12.46
C TYR A 80 0.71 -6.55 11.42
N GLY A 81 0.82 -5.28 11.78
CA GLY A 81 1.38 -4.25 10.92
C GLY A 81 2.90 -4.32 10.85
N LEU A 82 3.46 -3.71 9.81
CA LEU A 82 4.90 -3.52 9.72
C LEU A 82 5.36 -2.51 10.77
N SER A 83 6.45 -2.83 11.48
CA SER A 83 7.15 -1.89 12.35
C SER A 83 7.67 -0.70 11.55
N GLU A 84 8.01 0.41 12.22
CA GLU A 84 8.58 1.58 11.56
C GLU A 84 9.89 1.23 10.82
N ALA A 85 10.72 0.38 11.42
CA ALA A 85 11.97 -0.09 10.81
C ALA A 85 11.71 -0.96 9.56
N GLU A 86 10.73 -1.86 9.61
CA GLU A 86 10.34 -2.68 8.45
C GLU A 86 9.74 -1.81 7.34
N LYS A 87 8.86 -0.85 7.66
CA LYS A 87 8.34 0.11 6.69
C LYS A 87 9.46 0.88 5.99
N ALA A 88 10.45 1.37 6.76
CA ALA A 88 11.60 2.06 6.22
C ALA A 88 12.47 1.14 5.35
N ALA A 89 12.70 -0.10 5.79
CA ALA A 89 13.44 -1.09 5.01
C ALA A 89 12.71 -1.42 3.69
N THR A 90 11.40 -1.67 3.73
CA THR A 90 10.58 -1.88 2.54
C THR A 90 10.64 -0.68 1.61
N LEU A 91 10.53 0.55 2.13
CA LEU A 91 10.60 1.77 1.33
C LEU A 91 11.95 1.93 0.60
N LEU A 92 13.05 1.54 1.24
CA LEU A 92 14.39 1.59 0.67
C LEU A 92 14.70 0.42 -0.28
N ASP A 93 14.01 -0.71 -0.09
CA ASP A 93 14.14 -1.92 -0.90
C ASP A 93 13.20 -1.94 -2.12
N ILE A 94 12.27 -0.97 -2.24
CA ILE A 94 11.51 -0.78 -3.48
C ILE A 94 12.52 -0.70 -4.62
N LYS A 95 12.53 -1.72 -5.48
CA LYS A 95 13.53 -1.83 -6.54
C LYS A 95 13.09 -0.99 -7.73
N GLU A 96 14.06 -0.40 -8.44
CA GLU A 96 13.85 0.26 -9.74
C GLU A 96 13.03 -0.67 -10.65
N GLN A 97 11.80 -0.27 -10.92
CA GLN A 97 10.81 -1.17 -11.47
C GLN A 97 10.65 -0.89 -12.95
N GLY A 98 11.05 -1.85 -13.78
CA GLY A 98 11.08 -1.72 -15.24
C GLY A 98 9.77 -1.18 -15.82
N ASP A 99 8.70 -1.98 -15.76
CA ASP A 99 7.42 -1.71 -16.44
C ASP A 99 6.33 -1.08 -15.55
N ARG A 100 6.60 -0.79 -14.26
CA ARG A 100 5.58 -0.18 -13.37
C ARG A 100 5.54 1.33 -13.55
N LYS A 101 4.33 1.87 -13.48
CA LYS A 101 4.13 3.31 -13.61
C LYS A 101 4.66 4.05 -12.38
N PRO A 102 5.36 5.19 -12.55
CA PRO A 102 5.74 6.07 -11.46
C PRO A 102 4.62 6.39 -10.46
N SER A 103 3.36 6.55 -10.90
CA SER A 103 2.21 6.73 -10.00
C SER A 103 1.95 5.54 -9.07
N GLU A 104 2.07 4.32 -9.57
CA GLU A 104 1.88 3.11 -8.76
C GLU A 104 2.98 2.97 -7.68
N VAL A 105 4.21 3.35 -8.03
CA VAL A 105 5.33 3.38 -7.07
C VAL A 105 5.08 4.45 -6.00
N MET A 106 4.61 5.64 -6.39
CA MET A 106 4.27 6.70 -5.43
C MET A 106 3.14 6.28 -4.48
N ASP A 107 2.11 5.61 -5.00
CA ASP A 107 1.00 5.12 -4.19
C ASP A 107 1.44 4.10 -3.14
N GLU A 108 2.34 3.20 -3.53
CA GLU A 108 2.96 2.23 -2.62
C GLU A 108 3.80 2.93 -1.53
N MET A 109 4.64 3.89 -1.92
CA MET A 109 5.44 4.68 -0.97
C MET A 109 4.56 5.44 0.02
N LEU A 110 3.46 6.05 -0.44
CA LEU A 110 2.50 6.75 0.42
C LEU A 110 1.75 5.79 1.35
N ALA A 111 1.42 4.58 0.87
CA ALA A 111 0.76 3.57 1.69
C ALA A 111 1.66 3.08 2.84
N LEU A 112 2.97 2.91 2.59
CA LEU A 112 3.95 2.54 3.62
C LEU A 112 4.14 3.60 4.70
N LEU A 113 3.96 4.87 4.32
CA LEU A 113 4.10 6.00 5.24
C LEU A 113 2.97 6.07 6.28
N GLY A 114 1.78 5.57 5.95
CA GLY A 114 0.62 5.59 6.85
C GLY A 114 0.29 7.00 7.34
N ASP A 115 0.34 7.21 8.66
CA ASP A 115 0.06 8.51 9.30
C ASP A 115 1.28 9.46 9.36
N HIS A 116 2.46 9.00 8.95
CA HIS A 116 3.66 9.83 8.97
C HIS A 116 3.61 10.89 7.85
N ARG A 117 4.19 12.07 8.12
CA ARG A 117 4.35 13.09 7.07
C ARG A 117 5.60 12.79 6.24
N PRO A 118 5.54 12.95 4.91
CA PRO A 118 6.69 12.70 4.05
C PRO A 118 7.78 13.72 4.37
N CYS A 119 8.98 13.22 4.68
CA CYS A 119 10.13 14.06 4.98
C CYS A 119 10.86 14.48 3.69
N PHE A 120 11.90 15.32 3.81
CA PHE A 120 12.69 15.77 2.65
C PHE A 120 13.29 14.60 1.85
N LEU A 121 13.59 13.47 2.50
CA LEU A 121 14.10 12.27 1.84
C LEU A 121 13.05 11.55 0.99
N PHE A 122 11.75 11.71 1.28
CA PHE A 122 10.69 10.99 0.58
C PHE A 122 10.69 11.29 -0.93
N ARG A 123 10.81 12.59 -1.29
CA ARG A 123 10.96 13.01 -2.69
C ARG A 123 12.23 12.44 -3.31
N HIS A 124 13.34 12.46 -2.57
CA HIS A 124 14.62 11.98 -3.08
C HIS A 124 14.61 10.47 -3.32
N ILE A 125 14.01 9.69 -2.41
CA ILE A 125 13.81 8.24 -2.57
C ILE A 125 12.99 7.99 -3.83
N PHE A 126 11.85 8.67 -4.01
CA PHE A 126 11.01 8.51 -5.20
C PHE A 126 11.80 8.79 -6.49
N LEU A 127 12.54 9.91 -6.56
CA LEU A 127 13.35 10.25 -7.73
C LEU A 127 14.45 9.23 -8.01
N ARG A 128 15.02 8.60 -6.97
CA ARG A 128 16.01 7.53 -7.12
C ARG A 128 15.40 6.26 -7.71
N LEU A 129 14.12 5.98 -7.46
CA LEU A 129 13.41 4.82 -8.03
C LEU A 129 13.09 4.96 -9.52
N LEU A 130 13.15 6.18 -10.05
CA LEU A 130 12.84 6.46 -11.46
C LEU A 130 14.07 6.32 -12.35
N PRO A 131 13.91 5.93 -13.63
CA PRO A 131 14.96 6.00 -14.63
C PRO A 131 15.58 7.40 -14.75
N GLU A 132 16.89 7.46 -15.03
CA GLU A 132 17.65 8.72 -15.12
C GLU A 132 17.04 9.73 -16.11
N ALA A 133 16.49 9.25 -17.22
CA ALA A 133 15.86 10.07 -18.26
C ALA A 133 14.64 10.87 -17.76
N ILE A 134 13.94 10.39 -16.74
CA ILE A 134 12.75 11.04 -16.16
C ILE A 134 13.13 11.84 -14.90
N ARG A 135 14.22 11.45 -14.23
CA ARG A 135 14.69 12.05 -12.98
C ARG A 135 15.09 13.52 -13.11
N ALA A 136 15.84 13.88 -14.15
CA ALA A 136 16.36 15.24 -14.31
C ALA A 136 15.26 16.31 -14.57
N PRO A 137 14.26 16.08 -15.45
CA PRO A 137 13.13 17.00 -15.59
C PRO A 137 12.34 17.17 -14.28
N LEU A 138 12.08 16.07 -13.57
CA LEU A 138 11.29 16.09 -12.34
C LEU A 138 12.03 16.71 -11.15
N ALA A 139 13.37 16.67 -11.13
CA ALA A 139 14.14 17.32 -10.07
C ALA A 139 13.84 18.82 -9.99
N ASN A 140 13.61 19.46 -11.15
CA ASN A 140 13.29 20.88 -11.29
C ASN A 140 11.79 21.19 -11.24
N SER A 141 10.93 20.18 -11.08
CA SER A 141 9.47 20.38 -10.98
C SER A 141 9.09 21.19 -9.74
N SER A 142 8.08 22.05 -9.87
CA SER A 142 7.53 22.87 -8.78
C SER A 142 6.68 22.07 -7.77
N HIS A 143 6.42 20.79 -8.01
CA HIS A 143 5.55 19.94 -7.20
C HIS A 143 6.26 19.41 -5.94
N ASN A 144 6.63 20.32 -5.02
CA ASN A 144 7.36 19.97 -3.80
C ASN A 144 6.48 19.38 -2.67
N SER A 145 5.16 19.65 -2.71
CA SER A 145 4.21 19.21 -1.69
C SER A 145 3.15 18.22 -2.20
N ASP A 146 2.84 18.23 -3.50
CA ASP A 146 1.88 17.30 -4.11
C ASP A 146 2.59 16.15 -4.82
N TYR A 147 2.83 15.09 -4.05
CA TYR A 147 3.50 13.89 -4.52
C TYR A 147 2.69 13.11 -5.57
N ARG A 148 1.35 13.18 -5.51
CA ARG A 148 0.49 12.52 -6.50
C ARG A 148 0.54 13.27 -7.84
N ALA A 149 0.60 14.60 -7.81
CA ALA A 149 0.82 15.39 -9.02
C ALA A 149 2.22 15.14 -9.61
N LEU A 150 3.26 15.09 -8.76
CA LEU A 150 4.62 14.76 -9.18
C LEU A 150 4.69 13.39 -9.89
N ALA A 151 3.99 12.39 -9.36
CA ALA A 151 3.97 11.06 -9.94
C ALA A 151 3.20 11.00 -11.27
N LYS A 152 2.15 11.80 -11.45
CA LYS A 152 1.46 11.95 -12.75
C LYS A 152 2.35 12.62 -13.80
N GLU A 153 3.13 13.61 -13.41
CA GLU A 153 4.12 14.22 -14.31
C GLU A 153 5.18 13.19 -14.73
N ALA A 154 5.63 12.37 -13.77
CA ALA A 154 6.53 11.27 -14.03
C ALA A 154 5.94 10.23 -15.00
N ASP A 155 4.65 9.87 -14.86
CA ASP A 155 3.95 8.98 -15.80
C ASP A 155 3.91 9.55 -17.22
N ASN A 156 3.66 10.87 -17.36
CA ASN A 156 3.63 11.52 -18.66
C ASN A 156 4.99 11.45 -19.36
N LEU A 157 6.06 11.70 -18.61
CA LEU A 157 7.43 11.58 -19.11
C LEU A 157 7.80 10.12 -19.42
N TYR A 158 7.37 9.18 -18.57
CA TYR A 158 7.57 7.76 -18.78
C TYR A 158 6.92 7.28 -20.08
N ASN A 159 5.66 7.66 -20.33
CA ASN A 159 4.95 7.33 -21.58
C ASN A 159 5.56 8.00 -22.82
N PHE A 160 6.19 9.16 -22.67
CA PHE A 160 6.87 9.84 -23.77
C PHE A 160 8.20 9.15 -24.14
N LEU A 161 8.92 8.65 -23.13
CA LEU A 161 10.24 8.05 -23.28
C LEU A 161 10.21 6.55 -23.56
N THR A 162 9.15 5.86 -23.11
CA THR A 162 8.87 4.45 -23.44
C THR A 162 7.77 4.40 -24.49
N PRO A 163 8.09 4.16 -25.78
CA PRO A 163 7.02 3.98 -26.77
C PRO A 163 6.22 2.74 -26.40
N ILE A 164 4.94 2.93 -26.09
CA ILE A 164 3.93 1.88 -25.97
C ILE A 164 3.80 1.24 -27.36
N GLY A 165 4.62 0.24 -27.65
CA GLY A 165 4.71 -0.33 -28.97
C GLY A 165 5.99 -1.13 -29.16
N THR A 166 5.89 -2.41 -28.86
CA THR A 166 6.81 -3.45 -29.32
C THR A 166 6.97 -3.37 -30.85
N CYS A 167 8.01 -2.68 -31.31
CA CYS A 167 8.71 -3.11 -32.51
C CYS A 167 10.05 -3.64 -32.06
N ARG A 168 10.08 -4.94 -31.74
CA ARG A 168 11.30 -5.73 -31.69
C ARG A 168 11.95 -5.55 -33.06
N ARG A 169 12.84 -4.56 -33.19
CA ARG A 169 13.68 -4.46 -34.38
C ARG A 169 14.42 -5.78 -34.39
N GLN A 170 14.08 -6.63 -35.37
CA GLN A 170 14.98 -7.67 -35.83
C GLN A 170 16.33 -6.98 -35.95
N LEU A 171 17.26 -7.25 -35.02
CA LEU A 171 18.67 -7.10 -35.34
C LEU A 171 18.83 -7.89 -36.64
N PRO A 172 19.30 -7.30 -37.74
CA PRO A 172 19.75 -8.13 -38.84
C PRO A 172 20.89 -8.95 -38.24
N LEU A 173 20.61 -10.24 -37.98
CA LEU A 173 21.65 -11.21 -37.75
C LEU A 173 22.49 -11.16 -39.02
N TYR A 174 23.57 -10.40 -38.98
CA TYR A 174 24.65 -10.52 -39.92
C TYR A 174 25.17 -11.94 -39.73
N ARG A 175 24.61 -12.86 -40.52
CA ARG A 175 25.12 -14.21 -40.72
C ARG A 175 26.51 -14.02 -41.33
N ILE A 176 27.51 -13.95 -40.46
CA ILE A 176 28.89 -14.19 -40.85
C ILE A 176 28.96 -15.67 -41.22
N ASN A 177 28.75 -15.97 -42.50
CA ASN A 177 29.13 -17.24 -43.08
C ASN A 177 30.66 -17.26 -43.18
N LEU A 178 31.31 -17.60 -42.07
CA LEU A 178 32.76 -17.85 -42.01
C LEU A 178 33.05 -19.29 -42.42
N TRP A 179 32.64 -19.69 -43.63
CA TRP A 179 33.09 -20.93 -44.28
C TRP A 179 33.04 -20.77 -45.80
N ARG A 180 34.06 -20.11 -46.37
CA ARG A 180 34.60 -20.42 -47.70
C ARG A 180 35.86 -19.60 -47.97
N LEU A 181 36.91 -20.32 -48.38
CA LEU A 181 38.14 -19.86 -49.07
C LEU A 181 39.17 -19.22 -48.11
N TRP A 182 40.30 -19.84 -47.75
CA TRP A 182 41.12 -20.92 -48.31
C TRP A 182 41.69 -21.77 -47.18
#